data_AF-A0A961TRR2-F1
#
_entry.id   AF-A0A961TRR2-F1
#
_cell.length_a   1.000
_cell.length_b   1.000
_cell.length_c   1.000
_cell.angle_alpha   90.00
_cell.angle_beta   90.00
_cell.angle_gamma   90.00
#
_symmetry.space_group_name_H-M   'P 1'
#
loop_
_entity.id
_entity.type
_entity.pdbx_description
1 polymer ?
#
loop_
_entity_poly.entity_id
_entity_poly.type
_entity_poly.pdbx_seq_one_letter_code
_entity_poly.pdbx_strand_id
1 'polypeptide(L)'
;MDTEFIDLDILLTRIRNPQSRLYFLDAVKAYKAGALRASMTSAWVSLVYDLITKYRELSAMGDAAATAFITSWDNATAANDVKKLLQLEGDIIEDATANTQVVNRIARTQLARLREDRHLCAHPAFSAEAELFEPSPELVRLHLVNAVSLVLSQEPLQGKAIFDLYDVDVQSPGFPTTHTRILDYVEQRYLVRVRAQNIRNFGTVLAKSLLKGLPAQWEPQQSKITSSLVALRERAAQAWPDVSLAIVRLIDTLDPEYRPRAIAFVAAFPDFWPLLLGPTRMALQATVDNADPAALADFRILAGVTLPQFRASLLAVIAVLNDEQLTNAIATQLLIDLWPRAIELYQNSGSFRGSEAHFRDLISPFAGHLDSQRVDQLLDAVVDNGQNWDAAETDTLLLGVLRNAIAADQPSPDARNRFYQHLRRVRRIDKYEDVFAFLQIDGWAPPPPEPQRED
;
A
#
# COMPACT_ATOMS: atom_id res chain seq x y z
N MET A 1 0.14 -25.65 -17.74
CA MET A 1 1.44 -26.31 -17.99
C MET A 1 1.17 -27.37 -19.02
N ASP A 2 1.44 -27.07 -20.29
CA ASP A 2 1.48 -28.10 -21.32
C ASP A 2 2.83 -28.79 -21.22
N THR A 3 2.81 -30.00 -20.68
CA THR A 3 3.93 -30.94 -20.63
C THR A 3 4.14 -31.57 -22.00
N GLU A 4 4.51 -30.76 -23.00
CA GLU A 4 4.96 -31.24 -24.30
C GLU A 4 6.48 -31.10 -24.43
N PHE A 5 7.07 -31.98 -25.23
CA PHE A 5 8.49 -31.98 -25.56
C PHE A 5 8.81 -30.72 -26.38
N ILE A 6 9.20 -29.62 -25.71
CA ILE A 6 9.44 -28.33 -26.38
C ILE A 6 10.63 -28.44 -27.33
N ASP A 7 10.42 -28.06 -28.58
CA ASP A 7 11.49 -27.95 -29.59
C ASP A 7 12.55 -26.92 -29.15
N LEU A 8 13.83 -27.25 -29.34
CA LEU A 8 14.93 -26.33 -29.02
C LEU A 8 14.89 -25.06 -29.87
N ASP A 9 14.33 -25.11 -31.08
CA ASP A 9 14.13 -23.91 -31.91
C ASP A 9 13.04 -23.00 -31.34
N ILE A 10 12.00 -23.58 -30.70
CA ILE A 10 10.99 -22.80 -29.96
C ILE A 10 11.63 -22.14 -28.73
N LEU A 11 12.62 -22.75 -28.08
CA LEU A 11 13.31 -22.11 -26.97
C LEU A 11 14.02 -20.81 -27.39
N LEU A 12 14.59 -20.75 -28.60
CA LEU A 12 15.25 -19.54 -29.11
C LEU A 12 14.31 -18.34 -29.19
N THR A 13 13.03 -18.57 -29.53
CA THR A 13 12.04 -17.48 -29.62
C THR A 13 11.65 -16.92 -28.26
N ARG A 14 11.82 -17.70 -27.19
CA ARG A 14 11.52 -17.28 -25.81
C ARG A 14 12.63 -16.46 -25.16
N ILE A 15 13.84 -16.46 -25.72
CA ILE A 15 14.97 -15.70 -25.16
C ILE A 15 14.73 -14.21 -25.41
N ARG A 16 14.76 -13.41 -24.34
CA ARG A 16 14.44 -11.97 -24.44
C ARG A 16 15.58 -11.18 -25.09
N ASN A 17 16.81 -11.39 -24.64
CA ASN A 17 17.97 -10.62 -25.09
C ASN A 17 18.51 -11.15 -26.44
N PRO A 18 18.59 -10.31 -27.48
CA PRO A 18 19.07 -10.75 -28.80
C PRO A 18 20.51 -11.28 -28.82
N GLN A 19 21.41 -10.73 -28.01
CA GLN A 19 22.80 -11.17 -27.93
C GLN A 19 22.93 -12.50 -27.17
N SER A 20 22.23 -12.64 -26.04
CA SER A 20 22.13 -13.93 -25.32
C SER A 20 21.59 -15.03 -26.23
N ARG A 21 20.62 -14.71 -27.11
CA ARG A 21 20.05 -15.62 -28.12
C ARG A 21 21.10 -16.10 -29.12
N LEU A 22 22.05 -15.24 -29.54
CA LEU A 22 23.14 -15.65 -30.43
C LEU A 22 24.06 -16.67 -29.75
N TYR A 23 24.47 -16.44 -28.50
CA TYR A 23 25.25 -17.41 -27.74
C TYR A 23 24.49 -18.72 -27.51
N PHE A 24 23.18 -18.65 -27.24
CA PHE A 24 22.36 -19.84 -27.06
C PHE A 24 22.16 -20.64 -28.37
N LEU A 25 22.09 -19.94 -29.51
CA LEU A 25 22.00 -20.58 -30.82
C LEU A 25 23.20 -21.49 -31.09
N ASP A 26 24.40 -21.13 -30.63
CA ASP A 26 25.57 -21.99 -30.74
C ASP A 26 25.41 -23.26 -29.90
N ALA A 27 24.81 -23.16 -28.72
CA ALA A 27 24.49 -24.31 -27.89
C ALA A 27 23.50 -25.27 -28.59
N VAL A 28 22.48 -24.73 -29.24
CA VAL A 28 21.48 -25.51 -30.01
C VAL A 28 22.12 -26.16 -31.24
N LYS A 29 22.97 -25.43 -31.99
CA LYS A 29 23.69 -25.99 -33.15
C LYS A 29 24.63 -27.12 -32.74
N ALA A 30 25.40 -26.94 -31.67
CA ALA A 30 26.29 -27.96 -31.13
C ALA A 30 25.51 -29.21 -30.68
N TYR A 31 24.36 -29.01 -30.03
CA TYR A 31 23.48 -30.11 -29.65
C TYR A 31 23.02 -30.92 -30.86
N LYS A 32 22.49 -30.23 -31.88
CA LYS A 32 21.99 -30.86 -33.12
C LYS A 32 23.09 -31.58 -33.89
N ALA A 33 24.34 -31.13 -33.79
CA ALA A 33 25.51 -31.76 -34.40
C ALA A 33 26.09 -32.93 -33.57
N GLY A 34 25.53 -33.24 -32.40
CA GLY A 34 26.05 -34.27 -31.49
C GLY A 34 27.28 -33.84 -30.67
N ALA A 35 27.68 -32.57 -30.76
CA ALA A 35 28.78 -32.01 -29.97
C ALA A 35 28.29 -31.61 -28.56
N LEU A 36 27.92 -32.61 -27.75
CA LEU A 36 27.20 -32.42 -26.49
C LEU A 36 28.01 -31.64 -25.42
N ARG A 37 29.31 -31.92 -25.29
CA ARG A 37 30.22 -31.16 -24.40
C ARG A 37 30.33 -29.68 -24.78
N ALA A 38 30.38 -29.40 -26.10
CA ALA A 38 30.42 -28.03 -26.62
C ALA A 38 29.09 -27.31 -26.39
N SER A 39 27.96 -28.01 -26.59
CA SER A 39 26.62 -27.49 -26.31
C SER A 39 26.48 -27.02 -24.85
N MET A 40 26.95 -27.83 -23.89
CA MET A 40 26.95 -27.48 -22.46
C MET A 40 27.76 -26.20 -22.18
N THR A 41 28.94 -26.10 -22.80
CA THR A 41 29.83 -24.96 -22.65
C THR A 41 29.21 -23.68 -23.22
N SER A 42 28.62 -23.75 -24.41
CA SER A 42 27.92 -22.61 -25.03
C SER A 42 26.66 -22.21 -24.25
N ALA A 43 25.92 -23.16 -23.68
CA ALA A 43 24.75 -22.88 -22.84
C ALA A 43 25.14 -22.10 -21.58
N TRP A 44 26.25 -22.48 -20.95
CA TRP A 44 26.82 -21.76 -19.81
C TRP A 44 27.23 -20.33 -20.17
N VAL A 45 27.92 -20.14 -21.30
CA VAL A 45 28.32 -18.80 -21.76
C VAL A 45 27.10 -17.91 -22.00
N SER A 46 26.06 -18.43 -22.66
CA SER A 46 24.81 -17.70 -22.87
C SER A 46 24.14 -17.30 -21.55
N LEU A 47 24.10 -18.21 -20.57
CA LEU A 47 23.54 -17.96 -19.24
C LEU A 47 24.27 -16.82 -18.51
N VAL A 48 25.60 -16.88 -18.46
CA VAL A 48 26.43 -15.88 -17.77
C VAL A 48 26.27 -14.51 -18.45
N TYR A 49 26.33 -14.46 -19.78
CA TYR A 49 26.16 -13.23 -20.54
C TYR A 49 24.79 -12.57 -20.26
N ASP A 50 23.73 -13.37 -20.22
CA ASP A 50 22.38 -12.88 -19.95
C ASP A 50 22.24 -12.33 -18.52
N LEU A 51 22.83 -13.00 -17.53
CA LEU A 51 22.86 -12.51 -16.15
C LEU A 51 23.63 -11.19 -16.03
N ILE A 52 24.77 -11.06 -16.70
CA ILE A 52 25.53 -9.78 -16.73
C ILE A 52 24.69 -8.68 -17.38
N THR A 53 24.01 -8.98 -18.49
CA THR A 53 23.15 -7.99 -19.15
C THR A 53 22.00 -7.56 -18.24
N LYS A 54 21.37 -8.50 -17.55
CA LYS A 54 20.35 -8.23 -16.53
C LYS A 54 20.88 -7.40 -15.36
N TYR A 55 22.11 -7.64 -14.93
CA TYR A 55 22.75 -6.86 -13.88
C TYR A 55 23.02 -5.43 -14.33
N ARG A 56 23.37 -5.21 -15.61
CA ARG A 56 23.48 -3.87 -16.17
C ARG A 56 22.13 -3.16 -16.24
N GLU A 57 21.06 -3.87 -16.61
CA GLU A 57 19.68 -3.35 -16.54
C GLU A 57 19.30 -2.97 -15.09
N LEU A 58 19.56 -3.84 -14.11
CA LEU A 58 19.31 -3.58 -12.69
C LEU A 58 20.15 -2.43 -12.12
N SER A 59 21.42 -2.33 -12.50
CA SER A 59 22.31 -1.24 -12.09
C SER A 59 21.81 0.11 -12.63
N ALA A 60 21.36 0.16 -13.90
CA ALA A 60 20.74 1.33 -14.48
C ALA A 60 19.43 1.73 -13.77
N MET A 61 18.74 0.77 -13.14
CA MET A 61 17.55 0.99 -12.30
C MET A 61 17.88 1.31 -10.82
N GLY A 62 19.16 1.43 -10.44
CA GLY A 62 19.56 1.81 -9.08
C GLY A 62 19.70 0.64 -8.08
N ASP A 63 19.84 -0.60 -8.55
CA ASP A 63 20.17 -1.72 -7.68
C ASP A 63 21.64 -1.67 -7.24
N ALA A 64 21.87 -1.53 -5.93
CA ALA A 64 23.21 -1.36 -5.37
C ALA A 64 24.05 -2.64 -5.43
N ALA A 65 23.44 -3.81 -5.30
CA ALA A 65 24.15 -5.09 -5.35
C ALA A 65 24.59 -5.40 -6.79
N ALA A 66 23.69 -5.22 -7.76
CA ALA A 66 24.03 -5.34 -9.17
C ALA A 66 25.10 -4.32 -9.58
N THR A 67 25.00 -3.08 -9.09
CA THR A 67 26.01 -2.03 -9.35
C THR A 67 27.38 -2.41 -8.79
N ALA A 68 27.45 -2.95 -7.56
CA ALA A 68 28.70 -3.41 -6.97
C ALA A 68 29.33 -4.56 -7.78
N PHE A 69 28.52 -5.53 -8.21
CA PHE A 69 29.00 -6.65 -9.02
C PHE A 69 29.49 -6.19 -10.40
N ILE A 70 28.72 -5.35 -11.11
CA ILE A 70 29.11 -4.81 -12.43
C ILE A 70 30.36 -3.95 -12.33
N THR A 71 30.48 -3.11 -11.29
CA THR A 71 31.70 -2.33 -11.07
C THR A 71 32.91 -3.25 -10.85
N SER A 72 32.76 -4.32 -10.08
CA SER A 72 33.83 -5.32 -9.91
C SER A 72 34.16 -6.03 -11.23
N TRP A 73 33.17 -6.34 -12.07
CA TRP A 73 33.34 -6.98 -13.37
C TRP A 73 34.06 -6.07 -14.37
N ASP A 74 33.61 -4.82 -14.49
CA ASP A 74 34.18 -3.84 -15.42
C ASP A 74 35.60 -3.46 -15.00
N ASN A 75 35.89 -3.34 -13.69
CA ASN A 75 37.25 -3.12 -13.18
C ASN A 75 38.18 -4.30 -13.52
N ALA A 76 37.72 -5.54 -13.32
CA ALA A 76 38.51 -6.73 -13.67
C ALA A 76 38.75 -6.82 -15.19
N THR A 77 37.76 -6.43 -16.00
CA THR A 77 37.89 -6.36 -17.46
C THR A 77 38.92 -5.30 -17.87
N ALA A 78 38.85 -4.08 -17.31
CA ALA A 78 39.79 -3.00 -17.60
C ALA A 78 41.23 -3.34 -17.18
N ALA A 79 41.39 -4.09 -16.09
CA ALA A 79 42.69 -4.55 -15.59
C ALA A 79 43.22 -5.81 -16.31
N ASN A 80 42.46 -6.42 -17.22
CA ASN A 80 42.74 -7.74 -17.79
C ASN A 80 42.99 -8.83 -16.72
N ASP A 81 42.30 -8.76 -15.58
CA ASP A 81 42.42 -9.73 -14.49
C ASP A 81 41.57 -10.98 -14.77
N VAL A 82 42.14 -11.89 -15.58
CA VAL A 82 41.49 -13.15 -15.97
C VAL A 82 41.10 -14.00 -14.76
N LYS A 83 41.92 -13.99 -13.70
CA LYS A 83 41.63 -14.76 -12.48
C LYS A 83 40.38 -14.23 -11.80
N LYS A 84 40.25 -12.91 -11.68
CA LYS A 84 39.06 -12.29 -11.08
C LYS A 84 37.82 -12.49 -11.94
N LEU A 85 37.93 -12.40 -13.27
CA LEU A 85 36.81 -12.65 -14.18
C LEU A 85 36.28 -14.09 -14.06
N LEU A 86 37.17 -15.09 -14.01
CA LEU A 86 36.78 -16.50 -13.79
C LEU A 86 36.14 -16.73 -12.42
N GLN A 87 36.60 -16.03 -11.39
CA GLN A 87 35.97 -16.05 -10.07
C GLN A 87 34.55 -15.49 -10.14
N LEU A 88 34.37 -14.30 -10.71
CA LEU A 88 33.05 -13.66 -10.85
C LEU A 88 32.09 -14.50 -11.71
N GLU A 89 32.57 -15.10 -12.80
CA GLU A 89 31.81 -16.07 -13.60
C GLU A 89 31.33 -17.25 -12.75
N GLY A 90 32.19 -17.81 -11.91
CA GLY A 90 31.84 -18.91 -11.02
C GLY A 90 30.80 -18.54 -9.98
N ASP A 91 30.88 -17.32 -9.44
CA ASP A 91 30.06 -16.86 -8.32
C ASP A 91 28.72 -16.26 -8.76
N ILE A 92 28.53 -15.93 -10.05
CA ILE A 92 27.39 -15.16 -10.55
C ILE A 92 26.02 -15.79 -10.24
N ILE A 93 25.90 -17.13 -10.21
CA ILE A 93 24.63 -17.80 -9.85
C ILE A 93 24.31 -17.62 -8.36
N GLU A 94 25.34 -17.70 -7.50
CA GLU A 94 25.17 -17.50 -6.07
C GLU A 94 24.84 -16.04 -5.79
N ASP A 95 25.57 -15.11 -6.40
CA ASP A 95 25.29 -13.67 -6.32
C ASP A 95 23.88 -13.34 -6.83
N ALA A 96 23.48 -13.95 -7.96
CA ALA A 96 22.15 -13.81 -8.54
C ALA A 96 21.03 -14.38 -7.66
N THR A 97 21.36 -15.18 -6.65
CA THR A 97 20.39 -15.72 -5.68
C THR A 97 20.44 -15.00 -4.35
N ALA A 98 21.62 -14.69 -3.85
CA ALA A 98 21.82 -14.13 -2.52
C ALA A 98 21.63 -12.60 -2.50
N ASN A 99 22.12 -11.91 -3.52
CA ASN A 99 22.30 -10.47 -3.50
C ASN A 99 21.28 -9.74 -4.38
N THR A 100 21.09 -10.19 -5.63
CA THR A 100 20.09 -9.59 -6.53
C THR A 100 18.78 -10.39 -6.58
N GLN A 101 18.83 -11.68 -6.23
CA GLN A 101 17.74 -12.68 -6.27
C GLN A 101 16.98 -12.81 -7.61
N VAL A 102 17.64 -12.42 -8.73
CA VAL A 102 17.22 -12.67 -10.12
C VAL A 102 16.95 -14.16 -10.36
N VAL A 103 17.66 -15.03 -9.63
CA VAL A 103 17.51 -16.48 -9.60
C VAL A 103 16.97 -16.91 -8.23
N ASN A 104 15.94 -17.76 -8.20
CA ASN A 104 15.43 -18.30 -6.93
C ASN A 104 16.24 -19.51 -6.46
N ARG A 105 16.07 -19.93 -5.19
CA ARG A 105 16.86 -21.03 -4.60
C ARG A 105 16.73 -22.38 -5.34
N ILE A 106 15.55 -22.70 -5.89
CA ILE A 106 15.34 -23.94 -6.65
C ILE A 106 16.05 -23.86 -7.99
N ALA A 107 15.89 -22.74 -8.69
CA ALA A 107 16.57 -22.45 -9.95
C ALA A 107 18.09 -22.46 -9.76
N ARG A 108 18.60 -21.89 -8.66
CA ARG A 108 20.01 -21.94 -8.28
C ARG A 108 20.53 -23.37 -8.24
N THR A 109 19.80 -24.29 -7.60
CA THR A 109 20.20 -25.70 -7.54
C THR A 109 20.27 -26.33 -8.93
N GLN A 110 19.34 -26.03 -9.83
CA GLN A 110 19.37 -26.58 -11.20
C GLN A 110 20.50 -25.96 -12.04
N LEU A 111 20.73 -24.65 -11.94
CA LEU A 111 21.77 -23.96 -12.69
C LEU A 111 23.17 -24.27 -12.16
N ALA A 112 23.32 -24.54 -10.86
CA ALA A 112 24.57 -25.04 -10.28
C ALA A 112 24.98 -26.38 -10.89
N ARG A 113 24.02 -27.28 -11.19
CA ARG A 113 24.31 -28.54 -11.89
C ARG A 113 24.86 -28.31 -13.30
N LEU A 114 24.31 -27.35 -14.05
CA LEU A 114 24.87 -26.96 -15.35
C LEU A 114 26.33 -26.51 -15.22
N ARG A 115 26.66 -25.72 -14.18
CA ARG A 115 28.04 -25.29 -13.93
C ARG A 115 28.97 -26.48 -13.69
N GLU A 116 28.58 -27.41 -12.82
CA GLU A 116 29.37 -28.60 -12.50
C GLU A 116 29.55 -29.49 -13.74
N ASP A 117 28.48 -29.78 -14.49
CA ASP A 117 28.56 -30.60 -15.70
C ASP A 117 29.39 -29.93 -16.81
N ARG A 118 29.30 -28.58 -16.94
CA ARG A 118 30.18 -27.82 -17.83
C ARG A 118 31.64 -27.92 -17.38
N HIS A 119 31.90 -27.89 -16.07
CA HIS A 119 33.25 -28.03 -15.53
C HIS A 119 33.85 -29.38 -15.93
N LEU A 120 33.09 -30.46 -15.78
CA LEU A 120 33.47 -31.81 -16.25
C LEU A 120 33.69 -31.85 -17.77
N CYS A 121 32.84 -31.18 -18.55
CA CYS A 121 33.00 -31.11 -20.01
C CYS A 121 34.26 -30.37 -20.46
N ALA A 122 34.71 -29.35 -19.71
CA ALA A 122 35.82 -28.49 -20.08
C ALA A 122 37.19 -29.03 -19.63
N HIS A 123 37.23 -29.88 -18.59
CA HIS A 123 38.47 -30.46 -18.10
C HIS A 123 38.97 -31.61 -18.97
N PRO A 124 40.27 -31.65 -19.28
CA PRO A 124 40.86 -32.80 -19.96
C PRO A 124 41.04 -33.97 -18.98
N ALA A 125 40.77 -35.19 -19.45
CA ALA A 125 41.11 -36.40 -18.71
C ALA A 125 42.62 -36.66 -18.83
N PHE A 126 43.37 -36.54 -17.72
CA PHE A 126 44.83 -36.69 -17.70
C PHE A 126 45.35 -37.95 -16.99
N SER A 127 44.47 -38.84 -16.50
CA SER A 127 44.88 -40.11 -15.87
C SER A 127 44.40 -41.32 -16.68
N ALA A 128 45.13 -42.44 -16.56
CA ALA A 128 44.82 -43.70 -17.25
C ALA A 128 43.47 -44.33 -16.82
N GLU A 129 42.91 -43.85 -15.71
CA GLU A 129 41.61 -44.28 -15.14
C GLU A 129 40.52 -43.20 -15.28
N ALA A 130 40.84 -42.01 -15.80
CA ALA A 130 39.85 -40.95 -16.00
C ALA A 130 39.13 -41.17 -17.33
N GLU A 131 37.89 -41.64 -17.28
CA GLU A 131 37.00 -41.59 -18.42
C GLU A 131 36.65 -40.12 -18.74
N LEU A 132 36.68 -39.80 -20.03
CA LEU A 132 36.22 -38.51 -20.52
C LEU A 132 34.73 -38.38 -20.22
N PHE A 133 34.31 -37.32 -19.53
CA PHE A 133 32.90 -37.09 -19.27
C PHE A 133 32.15 -36.79 -20.58
N GLU A 134 31.24 -37.70 -20.94
CA GLU A 134 30.33 -37.55 -22.08
C GLU A 134 28.88 -37.43 -21.56
N PRO A 135 28.27 -36.23 -21.59
CA PRO A 135 26.90 -36.06 -21.15
C PRO A 135 25.93 -36.69 -22.16
N SER A 136 24.82 -37.25 -21.67
CA SER A 136 23.78 -37.78 -22.57
C SER A 136 23.01 -36.64 -23.28
N PRO A 137 22.39 -36.90 -24.45
CA PRO A 137 21.53 -35.93 -25.13
C PRO A 137 20.40 -35.39 -24.24
N GLU A 138 19.85 -36.22 -23.35
CA GLU A 138 18.75 -35.84 -22.44
C GLU A 138 19.25 -34.89 -21.36
N LEU A 139 20.45 -35.13 -20.82
CA LEU A 139 21.08 -34.26 -19.82
C LEU A 139 21.35 -32.87 -20.42
N VAL A 140 21.93 -32.81 -21.61
CA VAL A 140 22.16 -31.53 -22.29
C VAL A 140 20.82 -30.82 -22.58
N ARG A 141 19.80 -31.55 -23.03
CA ARG A 141 18.47 -30.98 -23.29
C ARG A 141 17.85 -30.39 -22.03
N LEU A 142 17.94 -31.08 -20.89
CA LEU A 142 17.47 -30.59 -19.60
C LEU A 142 18.10 -29.23 -19.27
N HIS A 143 19.42 -29.12 -19.43
CA HIS A 143 20.16 -27.89 -19.17
C HIS A 143 19.78 -26.76 -20.12
N LEU A 144 19.60 -27.05 -21.42
CA LEU A 144 19.15 -26.06 -22.40
C LEU A 144 17.76 -25.51 -22.05
N VAL A 145 16.82 -26.40 -21.71
CA VAL A 145 15.46 -26.01 -21.29
C VAL A 145 15.50 -25.19 -20.00
N ASN A 146 16.31 -25.61 -19.02
CA ASN A 146 16.45 -24.91 -17.74
C ASN A 146 17.08 -23.53 -17.90
N ALA A 147 18.16 -23.40 -18.69
CA ALA A 147 18.80 -22.11 -18.94
C ALA A 147 17.79 -21.09 -19.49
N VAL A 148 16.98 -21.50 -20.47
CA VAL A 148 15.97 -20.62 -21.06
C VAL A 148 14.83 -20.34 -20.10
N SER A 149 14.24 -21.38 -19.51
CA SER A 149 13.05 -21.24 -18.68
C SER A 149 13.32 -20.50 -17.38
N LEU A 150 14.48 -20.73 -16.77
CA LEU A 150 14.84 -20.16 -15.47
C LEU A 150 15.53 -18.81 -15.57
N VAL A 151 16.23 -18.54 -16.67
CA VAL A 151 16.99 -17.30 -16.85
C VAL A 151 16.66 -16.61 -18.18
N LEU A 152 17.05 -17.13 -19.34
CA LEU A 152 17.09 -16.35 -20.60
C LEU A 152 15.73 -15.78 -21.06
N SER A 153 14.61 -16.40 -20.65
CA SER A 153 13.26 -15.91 -20.92
C SER A 153 12.70 -14.98 -19.84
N GLN A 154 13.33 -14.91 -18.68
CA GLN A 154 12.85 -14.18 -17.50
C GLN A 154 13.32 -12.72 -17.52
N GLU A 155 12.45 -11.81 -17.07
CA GLU A 155 12.77 -10.39 -16.85
C GLU A 155 13.76 -10.18 -15.69
N PRO A 156 14.56 -9.10 -15.69
CA PRO A 156 15.42 -8.72 -14.57
C PRO A 156 14.56 -7.98 -13.53
N LEU A 157 13.64 -8.68 -12.87
CA LEU A 157 12.69 -8.06 -11.96
C LEU A 157 12.73 -8.68 -10.56
N GLN A 158 13.03 -7.82 -9.58
CA GLN A 158 13.00 -8.08 -8.14
C GLN A 158 12.12 -7.03 -7.43
N GLY A 159 11.49 -7.41 -6.31
CA GLY A 159 10.60 -6.58 -5.49
C GLY A 159 11.11 -5.22 -4.97
N LYS A 160 12.38 -4.84 -5.18
CA LYS A 160 12.87 -3.47 -4.95
C LYS A 160 12.40 -2.50 -6.04
N ALA A 161 12.41 -2.92 -7.31
CA ALA A 161 11.91 -2.09 -8.42
C ALA A 161 10.40 -1.80 -8.30
N ILE A 162 9.62 -2.76 -7.76
CA ILE A 162 8.19 -2.54 -7.46
C ILE A 162 8.03 -1.47 -6.38
N PHE A 163 8.89 -1.48 -5.36
CA PHE A 163 8.87 -0.48 -4.31
C PHE A 163 9.27 0.90 -4.86
N ASP A 164 10.36 1.01 -5.61
CA ASP A 164 10.82 2.28 -6.17
C ASP A 164 9.78 2.87 -7.15
N LEU A 165 9.13 2.00 -7.95
CA LEU A 165 8.04 2.39 -8.84
C LEU A 165 6.81 2.87 -8.05
N TYR A 166 6.39 2.11 -7.03
CA TYR A 166 5.26 2.46 -6.20
C TYR A 166 5.51 3.74 -5.39
N ASP A 167 6.73 3.94 -4.89
CA ASP A 167 7.15 5.14 -4.16
C ASP A 167 6.94 6.40 -4.99
N VAL A 168 7.39 6.39 -6.25
CA VAL A 168 7.17 7.51 -7.18
C VAL A 168 5.69 7.64 -7.53
N ASP A 169 5.03 6.53 -7.86
CA ASP A 169 3.64 6.55 -8.32
C ASP A 169 2.69 7.06 -7.23
N VAL A 170 2.73 6.54 -6.00
CA VAL A 170 1.78 6.87 -4.91
C VAL A 170 1.82 8.35 -4.51
N GLN A 171 2.98 8.98 -4.68
CA GLN A 171 3.21 10.40 -4.44
C GLN A 171 2.79 11.28 -5.62
N SER A 172 2.63 10.70 -6.82
CA SER A 172 2.29 11.45 -8.02
C SER A 172 0.83 11.94 -8.03
N PRO A 173 0.54 13.06 -8.71
CA PRO A 173 -0.84 13.51 -8.97
C PRO A 173 -1.66 12.52 -9.83
N GLY A 174 -0.98 11.63 -10.57
CA GLY A 174 -1.62 10.64 -11.43
C GLY A 174 -2.10 9.39 -10.70
N PHE A 175 -1.74 9.20 -9.43
CA PHE A 175 -2.21 8.06 -8.65
C PHE A 175 -3.68 8.24 -8.25
N PRO A 176 -4.53 7.21 -8.41
CA PRO A 176 -5.94 7.32 -8.07
C PRO A 176 -6.18 7.71 -6.60
N THR A 177 -7.22 8.51 -6.34
CA THR A 177 -7.58 8.96 -4.99
C THR A 177 -8.78 8.21 -4.41
N THR A 178 -9.68 7.71 -5.26
CA THR A 178 -10.85 6.94 -4.83
C THR A 178 -10.47 5.48 -4.55
N HIS A 179 -10.94 4.95 -3.41
CA HIS A 179 -10.66 3.58 -2.95
C HIS A 179 -10.78 2.52 -4.07
N THR A 180 -11.93 2.44 -4.75
CA THR A 180 -12.18 1.45 -5.81
C THR A 180 -11.18 1.54 -6.96
N ARG A 181 -10.83 2.76 -7.39
CA ARG A 181 -9.83 2.98 -8.46
C ARG A 181 -8.41 2.60 -8.01
N ILE A 182 -8.08 2.79 -6.73
CA ILE A 182 -6.79 2.35 -6.17
C ILE A 182 -6.69 0.82 -6.24
N LEU A 183 -7.76 0.11 -5.88
CA LEU A 183 -7.79 -1.36 -5.93
C LEU A 183 -7.49 -1.87 -7.35
N ASP A 184 -8.18 -1.34 -8.36
CA ASP A 184 -7.99 -1.75 -9.75
C ASP A 184 -6.61 -1.36 -10.30
N TYR A 185 -6.11 -0.16 -9.97
CA TYR A 185 -4.79 0.28 -10.38
C TYR A 185 -3.67 -0.58 -9.77
N VAL A 186 -3.78 -0.87 -8.47
CA VAL A 186 -2.78 -1.66 -7.76
C VAL A 186 -2.75 -3.09 -8.28
N GLU A 187 -3.92 -3.68 -8.53
CA GLU A 187 -4.03 -4.98 -9.17
C GLU A 187 -3.30 -5.03 -10.50
N GLN A 188 -3.63 -4.13 -11.41
CA GLN A 188 -3.09 -4.14 -12.78
C GLN A 188 -1.58 -3.88 -12.83
N ARG A 189 -1.06 -3.01 -11.95
CA ARG A 189 0.32 -2.52 -12.03
C ARG A 189 1.30 -3.23 -11.10
N TYR A 190 0.85 -3.70 -9.93
CA TYR A 190 1.74 -4.27 -8.92
C TYR A 190 1.40 -5.71 -8.50
N LEU A 191 0.26 -6.27 -8.93
CA LEU A 191 -0.13 -7.65 -8.59
C LEU A 191 -0.15 -8.57 -9.81
N VAL A 192 -0.74 -8.13 -10.93
CA VAL A 192 -0.84 -8.91 -12.16
C VAL A 192 0.55 -9.16 -12.73
N ARG A 193 0.84 -10.43 -13.04
CA ARG A 193 2.13 -10.90 -13.57
C ARG A 193 3.33 -10.70 -12.63
N VAL A 194 3.07 -10.36 -11.35
CA VAL A 194 4.09 -10.30 -10.30
C VAL A 194 4.14 -11.64 -9.56
N ARG A 195 5.36 -12.12 -9.28
CA ARG A 195 5.56 -13.37 -8.52
C ARG A 195 5.07 -13.24 -7.08
N ALA A 196 4.49 -14.30 -6.51
CA ALA A 196 3.94 -14.31 -5.15
C ALA A 196 4.92 -13.80 -4.07
N GLN A 197 6.21 -14.16 -4.16
CA GLN A 197 7.24 -13.69 -3.23
C GLN A 197 7.43 -12.16 -3.26
N ASN A 198 7.33 -11.55 -4.44
CA ASN A 198 7.45 -10.10 -4.59
C ASN A 198 6.19 -9.39 -4.06
N ILE A 199 5.00 -9.96 -4.29
CA ILE A 199 3.75 -9.48 -3.69
C ILE A 199 3.84 -9.55 -2.16
N ARG A 200 4.39 -10.65 -1.62
CA ARG A 200 4.64 -10.81 -0.18
C ARG A 200 5.50 -9.68 0.38
N ASN A 201 6.63 -9.42 -0.27
CA ASN A 201 7.55 -8.35 0.15
C ASN A 201 6.89 -6.97 0.05
N PHE A 202 6.18 -6.70 -1.05
CA PHE A 202 5.45 -5.46 -1.26
C PHE A 202 4.40 -5.22 -0.16
N GLY A 203 3.54 -6.21 0.13
CA GLY A 203 2.55 -6.11 1.20
C GLY A 203 3.16 -5.93 2.59
N THR A 204 4.31 -6.56 2.84
CA THR A 204 5.05 -6.37 4.09
C THR A 204 5.56 -4.92 4.22
N VAL A 205 5.99 -4.30 3.13
CA VAL A 205 6.45 -2.89 3.14
C VAL A 205 5.28 -1.93 3.33
N LEU A 206 4.16 -2.13 2.63
CA LEU A 206 2.94 -1.34 2.86
C LEU A 206 2.52 -1.42 4.33
N ALA A 207 2.50 -2.61 4.92
CA ALA A 207 2.18 -2.78 6.34
C ALA A 207 3.19 -2.11 7.28
N LYS A 208 4.50 -2.17 6.97
CA LYS A 208 5.52 -1.44 7.75
C LYS A 208 5.32 0.07 7.69
N SER A 209 4.87 0.61 6.56
CA SER A 209 4.53 2.02 6.45
C SER A 209 3.39 2.39 7.39
N LEU A 210 2.31 1.61 7.39
CA LEU A 210 1.18 1.85 8.29
C LEU A 210 1.56 1.67 9.77
N LEU A 211 2.36 0.64 10.10
CA LEU A 211 2.70 0.29 11.48
C LEU A 211 3.83 1.12 12.08
N LYS A 212 4.82 1.55 11.28
CA LYS A 212 6.04 2.22 11.76
C LYS A 212 6.29 3.60 11.15
N GLY A 213 5.49 4.04 10.18
CA GLY A 213 5.74 5.30 9.45
C GLY A 213 6.95 5.23 8.54
N LEU A 214 7.30 4.02 8.06
CA LEU A 214 8.48 3.80 7.22
C LEU A 214 8.08 3.25 5.84
N PRO A 215 8.43 3.92 4.74
CA PRO A 215 9.30 5.10 4.69
C PRO A 215 8.53 6.41 5.03
N ALA A 216 9.23 7.41 5.54
CA ALA A 216 8.62 8.63 6.09
C ALA A 216 7.87 9.46 5.04
N GLN A 217 8.31 9.43 3.78
CA GLN A 217 7.64 10.15 2.70
C GLN A 217 6.25 9.60 2.36
N TRP A 218 5.86 8.42 2.87
CA TRP A 218 4.52 7.84 2.70
C TRP A 218 3.52 8.28 3.77
N GLU A 219 3.98 9.06 4.76
CA GLU A 219 3.14 9.50 5.86
C GLU A 219 1.94 10.36 5.39
N PRO A 220 2.06 11.26 4.38
CA PRO A 220 0.89 11.96 3.84
C PRO A 220 -0.07 11.09 3.02
N GLN A 221 0.33 9.87 2.62
CA GLN A 221 -0.40 9.02 1.67
C GLN A 221 -1.08 7.81 2.35
N GLN A 222 -1.23 7.81 3.67
CA GLN A 222 -1.74 6.66 4.44
C GLN A 222 -3.02 6.06 3.88
N SER A 223 -4.02 6.88 3.49
CA SER A 223 -5.27 6.38 2.87
C SER A 223 -5.03 5.60 1.57
N LYS A 224 -4.06 6.04 0.75
CA LYS A 224 -3.65 5.33 -0.47
C LYS A 224 -2.93 4.02 -0.14
N ILE A 225 -2.05 4.04 0.87
CA ILE A 225 -1.33 2.84 1.36
C ILE A 225 -2.31 1.81 1.91
N THR A 226 -3.27 2.22 2.75
CA THR A 226 -4.32 1.35 3.29
C THR A 226 -5.13 0.72 2.17
N SER A 227 -5.61 1.51 1.21
CA SER A 227 -6.35 1.00 0.05
C SER A 227 -5.51 0.06 -0.82
N SER A 228 -4.20 0.31 -0.94
CA SER A 228 -3.29 -0.56 -1.67
C SER A 228 -3.11 -1.91 -0.96
N LEU A 229 -2.99 -1.91 0.37
CA LEU A 229 -2.92 -3.15 1.15
C LEU A 229 -4.25 -3.94 1.11
N VAL A 230 -5.39 -3.24 1.07
CA VAL A 230 -6.71 -3.87 0.81
C VAL A 230 -6.72 -4.55 -0.56
N ALA A 231 -6.15 -3.92 -1.60
CA ALA A 231 -6.03 -4.53 -2.92
C ALA A 231 -5.23 -5.85 -2.88
N LEU A 232 -4.15 -5.92 -2.10
CA LEU A 232 -3.40 -7.17 -1.90
C LEU A 232 -4.27 -8.24 -1.21
N ARG A 233 -5.01 -7.88 -0.17
CA ARG A 233 -5.92 -8.80 0.54
C ARG A 233 -6.93 -9.41 -0.39
N GLU A 234 -7.55 -8.59 -1.23
CA GLU A 234 -8.70 -9.00 -2.04
C GLU A 234 -8.31 -9.61 -3.39
N ARG A 235 -7.21 -9.14 -4.00
CA ARG A 235 -6.84 -9.49 -5.38
C ARG A 235 -5.62 -10.42 -5.46
N ALA A 236 -4.86 -10.62 -4.38
CA ALA A 236 -3.70 -11.52 -4.36
C ALA A 236 -3.90 -12.74 -3.43
N ALA A 237 -5.00 -13.47 -3.61
CA ALA A 237 -5.41 -14.60 -2.77
C ALA A 237 -4.31 -15.65 -2.52
N GLN A 238 -3.44 -15.91 -3.50
CA GLN A 238 -2.35 -16.87 -3.36
C GLN A 238 -1.21 -16.39 -2.45
N ALA A 239 -0.96 -15.07 -2.40
CA ALA A 239 0.13 -14.47 -1.63
C ALA A 239 -0.34 -13.93 -0.27
N TRP A 240 -1.63 -13.65 -0.11
CA TRP A 240 -2.19 -13.04 1.10
C TRP A 240 -1.90 -13.80 2.40
N PRO A 241 -1.99 -15.14 2.49
CA PRO A 241 -1.68 -15.87 3.72
C PRO A 241 -0.27 -15.57 4.25
N ASP A 242 0.72 -15.50 3.35
CA ASP A 242 2.11 -15.21 3.72
C ASP A 242 2.31 -13.73 4.11
N VAL A 243 1.59 -12.81 3.45
CA VAL A 243 1.56 -11.38 3.84
C VAL A 243 0.96 -11.23 5.22
N SER A 244 -0.22 -11.81 5.45
CA SER A 244 -0.94 -11.76 6.72
C SER A 244 -0.08 -12.30 7.86
N LEU A 245 0.57 -13.46 7.68
CA LEU A 245 1.49 -14.01 8.68
C LEU A 245 2.68 -13.07 8.97
N ALA A 246 3.23 -12.41 7.95
CA ALA A 246 4.30 -11.44 8.14
C ALA A 246 3.82 -10.20 8.92
N ILE A 247 2.60 -9.72 8.67
CA ILE A 247 1.99 -8.59 9.36
C ILE A 247 1.70 -8.93 10.83
N VAL A 248 1.14 -10.11 11.11
CA VAL A 248 0.90 -10.58 12.50
C VAL A 248 2.22 -10.54 13.28
N ARG A 249 3.29 -11.10 12.72
CA ARG A 249 4.63 -11.06 13.34
C ARG A 249 5.13 -9.64 13.57
N LEU A 250 4.91 -8.72 12.63
CA LEU A 250 5.30 -7.32 12.77
C LEU A 250 4.57 -6.64 13.94
N ILE A 251 3.28 -6.93 14.12
CA ILE A 251 2.48 -6.37 15.21
C ILE A 251 2.89 -6.99 16.57
N ASP A 252 3.13 -8.31 16.61
CA ASP A 252 3.51 -9.01 17.84
C ASP A 252 4.92 -8.61 18.35
N THR A 253 5.81 -8.15 17.47
CA THR A 253 7.16 -7.68 17.82
C THR A 253 7.27 -6.15 17.80
N LEU A 254 6.14 -5.43 17.88
CA LEU A 254 6.12 -3.98 17.71
C LEU A 254 6.56 -3.25 18.98
N ASP A 255 7.44 -2.26 18.84
CA ASP A 255 7.89 -1.42 19.94
C ASP A 255 6.74 -0.58 20.54
N PRO A 256 6.77 -0.26 21.84
CA PRO A 256 5.65 0.42 22.52
C PRO A 256 5.21 1.73 21.87
N GLU A 257 6.14 2.50 21.30
CA GLU A 257 5.88 3.79 20.64
C GLU A 257 4.96 3.68 19.42
N TYR A 258 4.91 2.51 18.77
CA TYR A 258 4.10 2.29 17.56
C TYR A 258 2.74 1.64 17.86
N ARG A 259 2.41 1.34 19.12
CA ARG A 259 1.12 0.75 19.50
C ARG A 259 -0.11 1.56 19.06
N PRO A 260 -0.11 2.92 19.12
CA PRO A 260 -1.19 3.73 18.54
C PRO A 260 -1.46 3.40 17.06
N ARG A 261 -0.40 3.21 16.27
CA ARG A 261 -0.50 2.80 14.86
C ARG A 261 -1.01 1.38 14.69
N ALA A 262 -0.62 0.46 15.56
CA ALA A 262 -1.18 -0.90 15.56
C ALA A 262 -2.68 -0.92 15.84
N ILE A 263 -3.16 -0.09 16.77
CA ILE A 263 -4.60 0.06 17.05
C ILE A 263 -5.32 0.59 15.81
N ALA A 264 -4.77 1.62 15.15
CA ALA A 264 -5.30 2.14 13.90
C ALA A 264 -5.29 1.09 12.76
N PHE A 265 -4.22 0.30 12.68
CA PHE A 265 -4.09 -0.78 11.70
C PHE A 265 -5.17 -1.84 11.90
N VAL A 266 -5.38 -2.32 13.13
CA VAL A 266 -6.41 -3.33 13.43
C VAL A 266 -7.81 -2.76 13.23
N ALA A 267 -8.02 -1.45 13.40
CA ALA A 267 -9.29 -0.82 13.04
C ALA A 267 -9.55 -0.88 11.52
N ALA A 268 -8.52 -0.67 10.69
CA ALA A 268 -8.61 -0.80 9.24
C ALA A 268 -8.69 -2.26 8.76
N PHE A 269 -8.09 -3.20 9.51
CA PHE A 269 -8.08 -4.63 9.22
C PHE A 269 -8.50 -5.47 10.46
N PRO A 270 -9.80 -5.48 10.82
CA PRO A 270 -10.28 -6.11 12.06
C PRO A 270 -10.02 -7.62 12.15
N ASP A 271 -9.88 -8.28 11.00
CA ASP A 271 -9.56 -9.71 10.86
C ASP A 271 -8.19 -10.08 11.43
N PHE A 272 -7.29 -9.12 11.65
CA PHE A 272 -6.00 -9.37 12.31
C PHE A 272 -6.10 -9.53 13.81
N TRP A 273 -7.09 -8.92 14.48
CA TRP A 273 -7.23 -8.98 15.94
C TRP A 273 -7.18 -10.41 16.52
N PRO A 274 -7.98 -11.38 16.01
CA PRO A 274 -7.94 -12.75 16.54
C PRO A 274 -6.64 -13.50 16.26
N LEU A 275 -5.81 -13.03 15.33
CA LEU A 275 -4.54 -13.66 14.96
C LEU A 275 -3.37 -13.26 15.86
N LEU A 276 -3.50 -12.16 16.60
CA LEU A 276 -2.46 -11.62 17.47
C LEU A 276 -2.26 -12.47 18.73
N LEU A 277 -1.04 -12.48 19.25
CA LEU A 277 -0.74 -13.13 20.52
C LEU A 277 -1.52 -12.49 21.69
N GLY A 278 -1.83 -13.30 22.71
CA GLY A 278 -2.50 -12.84 23.93
C GLY A 278 -1.82 -11.63 24.58
N PRO A 279 -0.49 -11.66 24.82
CA PRO A 279 0.24 -10.52 25.37
C PRO A 279 0.15 -9.25 24.52
N THR A 280 0.19 -9.38 23.19
CA THR A 280 0.04 -8.25 22.25
C THR A 280 -1.33 -7.61 22.40
N ARG A 281 -2.40 -8.41 22.40
CA ARG A 281 -3.78 -7.91 22.60
C ARG A 281 -3.94 -7.21 23.95
N MET A 282 -3.39 -7.79 25.02
CA MET A 282 -3.39 -7.16 26.35
C MET A 282 -2.64 -5.82 26.34
N ALA A 283 -1.49 -5.75 25.68
CA ALA A 283 -0.70 -4.52 25.59
C ALA A 283 -1.42 -3.43 24.79
N LEU A 284 -2.07 -3.77 23.67
CA LEU A 284 -2.85 -2.81 22.88
C LEU A 284 -4.08 -2.32 23.64
N GLN A 285 -4.78 -3.20 24.36
CA GLN A 285 -5.89 -2.81 25.24
C GLN A 285 -5.41 -1.86 26.34
N ALA A 286 -4.30 -2.21 27.03
CA ALA A 286 -3.73 -1.35 28.06
C ALA A 286 -3.25 0.01 27.51
N THR A 287 -2.78 0.08 26.26
CA THR A 287 -2.44 1.35 25.61
C THR A 287 -3.67 2.24 25.44
N VAL A 288 -4.83 1.66 25.09
CA VAL A 288 -6.09 2.40 24.99
C VAL A 288 -6.62 2.80 26.37
N ASP A 289 -6.64 1.88 27.33
CA ASP A 289 -7.22 2.12 28.66
C ASP A 289 -6.42 3.16 29.47
N ASN A 290 -5.12 3.29 29.20
CA ASN A 290 -4.24 4.27 29.83
C ASN A 290 -3.96 5.49 28.93
N ALA A 291 -4.71 5.68 27.84
CA ALA A 291 -4.53 6.84 26.97
C ALA A 291 -4.90 8.12 27.72
N ASP A 292 -3.92 9.00 27.92
CA ASP A 292 -4.14 10.33 28.49
C ASP A 292 -4.52 11.31 27.37
N PRO A 293 -5.74 11.86 27.35
CA PRO A 293 -6.17 12.83 26.34
C PRO A 293 -5.24 14.05 26.28
N ALA A 294 -4.67 14.50 27.39
CA ALA A 294 -3.80 15.68 27.43
C ALA A 294 -2.42 15.43 26.77
N ALA A 295 -1.95 14.18 26.79
CA ALA A 295 -0.65 13.78 26.24
C ALA A 295 -0.76 13.05 24.90
N LEU A 296 -1.94 13.01 24.28
CA LEU A 296 -2.17 12.26 23.06
C LEU A 296 -1.48 12.94 21.87
N ALA A 297 -0.38 12.34 21.40
CA ALA A 297 0.41 12.84 20.27
C ALA A 297 0.00 12.26 18.91
N ASP A 298 -0.64 11.08 18.89
CA ASP A 298 -1.04 10.38 17.66
C ASP A 298 -2.54 10.08 17.65
N PHE A 299 -3.31 10.92 16.97
CA PHE A 299 -4.77 10.80 16.90
C PHE A 299 -5.25 9.60 16.08
N ARG A 300 -4.38 8.88 15.37
CA ARG A 300 -4.77 7.66 14.64
C ARG A 300 -5.27 6.56 15.57
N ILE A 301 -4.85 6.58 16.83
CA ILE A 301 -5.36 5.64 17.84
C ILE A 301 -6.90 5.67 17.93
N LEU A 302 -7.51 6.83 17.66
CA LEU A 302 -8.96 7.02 17.74
C LEU A 302 -9.72 6.18 16.73
N ALA A 303 -9.09 5.74 15.63
CA ALA A 303 -9.68 4.79 14.69
C ALA A 303 -10.14 3.49 15.37
N GLY A 304 -9.48 3.12 16.48
CA GLY A 304 -9.84 1.99 17.32
C GLY A 304 -11.27 2.06 17.88
N VAL A 305 -11.94 3.22 17.88
CA VAL A 305 -13.32 3.38 18.38
C VAL A 305 -14.33 2.51 17.62
N THR A 306 -13.97 2.09 16.41
CA THR A 306 -14.71 1.15 15.57
C THR A 306 -14.69 -0.29 16.09
N LEU A 307 -13.75 -0.61 16.99
CA LEU A 307 -13.57 -1.94 17.57
C LEU A 307 -14.23 -2.03 18.95
N PRO A 308 -15.08 -3.05 19.21
CA PRO A 308 -15.85 -3.15 20.46
C PRO A 308 -15.00 -3.08 21.74
N GLN A 309 -13.82 -3.71 21.73
CA GLN A 309 -12.94 -3.77 22.90
C GLN A 309 -12.28 -2.43 23.27
N PHE A 310 -12.11 -1.52 22.31
CA PHE A 310 -11.49 -0.21 22.54
C PHE A 310 -12.52 0.92 22.66
N ARG A 311 -13.75 0.69 22.19
CA ARG A 311 -14.77 1.71 21.98
C ARG A 311 -15.05 2.56 23.22
N ALA A 312 -15.34 1.94 24.35
CA ALA A 312 -15.72 2.68 25.56
C ALA A 312 -14.62 3.65 26.03
N SER A 313 -13.39 3.14 26.13
CA SER A 313 -12.22 3.92 26.53
C SER A 313 -11.92 5.06 25.56
N LEU A 314 -11.98 4.80 24.24
CA LEU A 314 -11.71 5.85 23.23
C LEU A 314 -12.83 6.90 23.14
N LEU A 315 -14.09 6.54 23.37
CA LEU A 315 -15.17 7.53 23.47
C LEU A 315 -14.98 8.47 24.68
N ALA A 316 -14.48 7.95 25.80
CA ALA A 316 -14.14 8.78 26.96
C ALA A 316 -12.99 9.76 26.65
N VAL A 317 -11.99 9.32 25.86
CA VAL A 317 -10.93 10.20 25.37
C VAL A 317 -11.49 11.29 24.45
N ILE A 318 -12.33 10.92 23.47
CA ILE A 318 -12.93 11.85 22.51
C ILE A 318 -13.76 12.93 23.24
N ALA A 319 -14.53 12.55 24.25
CA ALA A 319 -15.43 13.46 24.98
C ALA A 319 -14.71 14.63 25.67
N VAL A 320 -13.42 14.52 25.93
CA VAL A 320 -12.64 15.54 26.64
C VAL A 320 -11.58 16.22 25.79
N LEU A 321 -11.53 15.93 24.48
CA LEU A 321 -10.62 16.64 23.56
C LEU A 321 -10.96 18.13 23.55
N ASN A 322 -9.91 18.96 23.54
CA ASN A 322 -10.03 20.40 23.33
C ASN A 322 -10.09 20.75 21.83
N ASP A 323 -10.30 22.03 21.52
CA ASP A 323 -10.47 22.53 20.15
C ASP A 323 -9.30 22.15 19.22
N GLU A 324 -8.06 22.35 19.67
CA GLU A 324 -6.85 22.02 18.88
C GLU A 324 -6.74 20.52 18.64
N GLN A 325 -6.94 19.73 19.68
CA GLN A 325 -6.85 18.27 19.61
C GLN A 325 -7.95 17.69 18.72
N LEU A 326 -9.17 18.19 18.82
CA LEU A 326 -10.28 17.71 17.99
C LEU A 326 -10.09 18.09 16.53
N THR A 327 -9.60 19.31 16.25
CA THR A 327 -9.25 19.75 14.90
C THR A 327 -8.20 18.83 14.28
N ASN A 328 -7.14 18.52 15.03
CA ASN A 328 -6.09 17.60 14.60
C ASN A 328 -6.60 16.15 14.42
N ALA A 329 -7.52 15.70 15.28
CA ALA A 329 -8.16 14.39 15.16
C ALA A 329 -8.98 14.27 13.86
N ILE A 330 -9.82 15.28 13.57
CA ILE A 330 -10.64 15.34 12.35
C ILE A 330 -9.74 15.38 11.11
N ALA A 331 -8.67 16.18 11.12
CA ALA A 331 -7.71 16.27 10.02
C ALA A 331 -6.94 14.95 9.79
N THR A 332 -6.68 14.19 10.86
CA THR A 332 -6.01 12.89 10.79
C THR A 332 -6.92 11.83 10.15
N GLN A 333 -8.17 11.73 10.63
CA GLN A 333 -9.16 10.83 10.10
C GLN A 333 -10.58 11.29 10.47
N LEU A 334 -11.45 11.40 9.47
CA LEU A 334 -12.85 11.73 9.69
C LEU A 334 -13.61 10.52 10.26
N LEU A 335 -13.83 10.53 11.58
CA LEU A 335 -14.59 9.51 12.32
C LEU A 335 -15.92 10.10 12.78
N ILE A 336 -17.03 9.43 12.47
CA ILE A 336 -18.36 9.91 12.88
C ILE A 336 -18.52 9.98 14.42
N ASP A 337 -17.75 9.19 15.16
CA ASP A 337 -17.71 9.22 16.62
C ASP A 337 -17.11 10.51 17.20
N LEU A 338 -16.45 11.35 16.39
CA LEU A 338 -15.97 12.69 16.80
C LEU A 338 -17.08 13.75 16.76
N TRP A 339 -18.18 13.48 16.04
CA TRP A 339 -19.28 14.43 15.85
C TRP A 339 -19.89 14.97 17.14
N PRO A 340 -20.21 14.14 18.17
CA PRO A 340 -20.82 14.65 19.41
C PRO A 340 -19.98 15.72 20.10
N ARG A 341 -18.65 15.57 20.09
CA ARG A 341 -17.74 16.56 20.67
C ARG A 341 -17.60 17.79 19.77
N ALA A 342 -17.54 17.59 18.46
CA ALA A 342 -17.47 18.69 17.49
C ALA A 342 -18.68 19.62 17.57
N ILE A 343 -19.89 19.03 17.61
CA ILE A 343 -21.13 19.80 17.70
C ILE A 343 -21.27 20.48 19.06
N GLU A 344 -20.84 19.84 20.16
CA GLU A 344 -20.84 20.45 21.49
C GLU A 344 -19.93 21.70 21.55
N LEU A 345 -18.71 21.61 21.01
CA LEU A 345 -17.78 22.75 20.98
C LEU A 345 -18.31 23.88 20.09
N TYR A 346 -18.92 23.55 18.95
CA TYR A 346 -19.59 24.54 18.10
C TYR A 346 -20.81 25.18 18.79
N GLN A 347 -21.68 24.38 19.40
CA GLN A 347 -22.87 24.88 20.10
C GLN A 347 -22.49 25.87 21.22
N ASN A 348 -21.36 25.64 21.90
CA ASN A 348 -20.87 26.45 22.99
C ASN A 348 -19.86 27.55 22.58
N SER A 349 -19.78 27.92 21.29
CA SER A 349 -18.89 28.98 20.84
C SER A 349 -19.11 30.30 21.57
N GLY A 350 -18.03 30.85 22.12
CA GLY A 350 -18.07 32.06 22.98
C GLY A 350 -17.99 33.40 22.26
N SER A 351 -17.81 33.41 20.93
CA SER A 351 -17.77 34.63 20.11
C SER A 351 -18.16 34.35 18.67
N PHE A 352 -18.61 35.36 17.94
CA PHE A 352 -18.93 35.23 16.51
C PHE A 352 -17.77 34.66 15.69
N ARG A 353 -16.54 35.15 15.91
CA ARG A 353 -15.34 34.63 15.22
C ARG A 353 -14.99 33.21 15.64
N GLY A 354 -15.18 32.87 16.92
CA GLY A 354 -15.01 31.50 17.41
C GLY A 354 -16.04 30.53 16.82
N SER A 355 -17.29 30.96 16.68
CA SER A 355 -18.35 30.21 15.99
C SER A 355 -17.99 29.92 14.53
N GLU A 356 -17.53 30.92 13.78
CA GLU A 356 -17.08 30.75 12.40
C GLU A 356 -15.88 29.78 12.30
N ALA A 357 -14.92 29.88 13.22
CA ALA A 357 -13.78 28.96 13.28
C ALA A 357 -14.24 27.53 13.61
N HIS A 358 -15.02 27.33 14.66
CA HIS A 358 -15.56 26.02 15.03
C HIS A 358 -16.39 25.42 13.90
N PHE A 359 -17.20 26.21 13.20
CA PHE A 359 -17.95 25.71 12.06
C PHE A 359 -17.01 25.22 10.95
N ARG A 360 -16.03 26.04 10.55
CA ARG A 360 -15.08 25.68 9.49
C ARG A 360 -14.20 24.47 9.85
N ASP A 361 -13.73 24.39 11.08
CA ASP A 361 -12.70 23.42 11.48
C ASP A 361 -13.31 22.14 12.08
N LEU A 362 -14.49 22.21 12.69
CA LEU A 362 -15.12 21.09 13.39
C LEU A 362 -16.39 20.57 12.72
N ILE A 363 -17.13 21.40 11.98
CA ILE A 363 -18.42 21.01 11.36
C ILE A 363 -18.29 20.73 9.87
N SER A 364 -17.77 21.69 9.10
CA SER A 364 -17.62 21.59 7.64
C SER A 364 -16.88 20.33 7.17
N PRO A 365 -15.87 19.77 7.89
CA PRO A 365 -15.23 18.53 7.47
C PRO A 365 -16.18 17.32 7.39
N PHE A 366 -17.31 17.34 8.11
CA PHE A 366 -18.33 16.29 8.05
C PHE A 366 -19.33 16.45 6.91
N ALA A 367 -19.23 17.49 6.08
CA ALA A 367 -20.12 17.68 4.94
C ALA A 367 -20.16 16.43 4.04
N GLY A 368 -21.37 15.99 3.69
CA GLY A 368 -21.60 14.76 2.91
C GLY A 368 -21.45 13.44 3.69
N HIS A 369 -21.19 13.49 5.00
CA HIS A 369 -21.04 12.32 5.87
C HIS A 369 -22.02 12.31 7.06
N LEU A 370 -22.87 13.33 7.17
CA LEU A 370 -23.90 13.42 8.20
C LEU A 370 -25.19 12.79 7.69
N ASP A 371 -25.88 12.05 8.57
CA ASP A 371 -27.25 11.63 8.35
C ASP A 371 -28.24 12.72 8.78
N SER A 372 -29.51 12.56 8.39
CA SER A 372 -30.59 13.51 8.69
C SER A 372 -30.64 13.90 10.18
N GLN A 373 -30.45 12.94 11.10
CA GLN A 373 -30.46 13.21 12.54
C GLN A 373 -29.33 14.16 12.97
N ARG A 374 -28.12 14.00 12.42
CA ARG A 374 -27.00 14.90 12.75
C ARG A 374 -27.13 16.26 12.08
N VAL A 375 -27.76 16.33 10.91
CA VAL A 375 -28.11 17.62 10.30
C VAL A 375 -29.16 18.35 11.14
N ASP A 376 -30.14 17.64 11.69
CA ASP A 376 -31.10 18.21 12.65
C ASP A 376 -30.39 18.77 13.89
N GLN A 377 -29.45 18.01 14.47
CA GLN A 377 -28.62 18.48 15.59
C GLN A 377 -27.82 19.74 15.23
N LEU A 378 -27.31 19.84 14.00
CA LEU A 378 -26.61 21.02 13.54
C LEU A 378 -27.54 22.24 13.48
N LEU A 379 -28.76 22.09 12.93
CA LEU A 379 -29.72 23.18 12.90
C LEU A 379 -30.09 23.65 14.30
N ASP A 380 -30.33 22.72 15.22
CA ASP A 380 -30.64 23.02 16.62
C ASP A 380 -29.44 23.76 17.29
N ALA A 381 -28.20 23.28 17.09
CA ALA A 381 -26.98 23.92 17.61
C ALA A 381 -26.71 25.33 17.05
N VAL A 382 -27.13 25.61 15.80
CA VAL A 382 -27.05 26.96 15.22
C VAL A 382 -27.98 27.92 15.97
N VAL A 383 -29.23 27.50 16.24
CA VAL A 383 -30.24 28.40 16.84
C VAL A 383 -30.17 28.49 18.36
N ASP A 384 -29.58 27.50 19.04
CA ASP A 384 -29.45 27.48 20.49
C ASP A 384 -28.44 28.51 21.04
N ASN A 385 -27.58 29.07 20.20
CA ASN A 385 -26.58 30.07 20.60
C ASN A 385 -26.59 31.30 19.70
N GLY A 386 -26.75 32.49 20.30
CA GLY A 386 -26.69 33.79 19.60
C GLY A 386 -25.39 34.04 18.83
N GLN A 387 -24.27 33.54 19.35
CA GLN A 387 -22.98 33.62 18.66
C GLN A 387 -22.94 32.75 17.40
N ASN A 388 -23.82 31.75 17.30
CA ASN A 388 -23.87 30.82 16.19
C ASN A 388 -24.76 31.34 15.07
N TRP A 389 -26.04 31.62 15.33
CA TRP A 389 -26.94 32.08 14.28
C TRP A 389 -26.64 33.51 13.80
N ASP A 390 -26.04 34.38 14.62
CA ASP A 390 -25.74 35.76 14.24
C ASP A 390 -24.34 35.96 13.63
N ALA A 391 -23.43 34.99 13.75
CA ALA A 391 -22.10 35.04 13.15
C ALA A 391 -22.13 35.18 11.62
N ALA A 392 -21.26 36.03 11.05
CA ALA A 392 -21.46 36.59 9.72
C ALA A 392 -21.48 35.57 8.59
N GLU A 393 -20.78 34.45 8.74
CA GLU A 393 -20.63 33.43 7.69
C GLU A 393 -21.50 32.17 7.92
N THR A 394 -22.23 32.06 9.04
CA THR A 394 -22.93 30.80 9.42
C THR A 394 -23.93 30.35 8.37
N ASP A 395 -24.68 31.26 7.74
CA ASP A 395 -25.62 30.96 6.65
C ASP A 395 -24.92 30.34 5.44
N THR A 396 -23.79 30.92 5.01
CA THR A 396 -23.01 30.42 3.86
C THR A 396 -22.38 29.05 4.15
N LEU A 397 -21.83 28.85 5.35
CA LEU A 397 -21.22 27.59 5.77
C LEU A 397 -22.28 26.48 5.92
N LEU A 398 -23.42 26.80 6.53
CA LEU A 398 -24.55 25.88 6.67
C LEU A 398 -25.10 25.45 5.31
N LEU A 399 -25.27 26.40 4.39
CA LEU A 399 -25.68 26.10 3.02
C LEU A 399 -24.68 25.14 2.33
N GLY A 400 -23.38 25.34 2.58
CA GLY A 400 -22.32 24.44 2.12
C GLY A 400 -22.52 23.00 2.61
N VAL A 401 -22.79 22.80 3.90
CA VAL A 401 -23.06 21.47 4.47
C VAL A 401 -24.33 20.85 3.85
N LEU A 402 -25.42 21.60 3.77
CA LEU A 402 -26.70 21.12 3.24
C LEU A 402 -26.63 20.71 1.76
N ARG A 403 -25.86 21.45 0.95
CA ARG A 403 -25.65 21.13 -0.48
C ARG A 403 -24.85 19.85 -0.70
N ASN A 404 -24.04 19.43 0.26
CA ASN A 404 -23.28 18.19 0.20
C ASN A 404 -24.07 16.97 0.72
N ALA A 405 -25.22 17.17 1.38
CA ALA A 405 -26.07 16.08 1.85
C ALA A 405 -26.91 15.49 0.71
N ILE A 406 -27.00 14.17 0.64
CA ILE A 406 -27.94 13.49 -0.27
C ILE A 406 -29.39 13.70 0.21
N ALA A 407 -30.37 13.45 -0.66
CA ALA A 407 -31.78 13.69 -0.35
C ALA A 407 -32.27 12.98 0.94
N ALA A 408 -31.77 11.78 1.22
CA ALA A 408 -32.13 11.02 2.42
C ALA A 408 -31.56 11.62 3.73
N ASP A 409 -30.50 12.42 3.63
CA ASP A 409 -29.78 13.01 4.76
C ASP A 409 -30.11 14.49 4.97
N GLN A 410 -31.06 15.02 4.20
CA GLN A 410 -31.59 16.37 4.42
C GLN A 410 -32.29 16.47 5.79
N PRO A 411 -32.34 17.66 6.41
CA PRO A 411 -32.95 17.82 7.73
C PRO A 411 -34.44 17.47 7.69
N SER A 412 -34.95 16.96 8.81
CA SER A 412 -36.35 16.61 8.95
C SER A 412 -37.26 17.84 8.83
N PRO A 413 -38.52 17.69 8.39
CA PRO A 413 -39.46 18.80 8.34
C PRO A 413 -39.61 19.51 9.69
N ASP A 414 -39.56 18.76 10.80
CA ASP A 414 -39.68 19.33 12.14
C ASP A 414 -38.47 20.19 12.52
N ALA A 415 -37.25 19.75 12.20
CA ALA A 415 -36.05 20.55 12.43
C ALA A 415 -36.04 21.83 11.57
N ARG A 416 -36.45 21.73 10.29
CA ARG A 416 -36.62 22.91 9.41
C ARG A 416 -37.63 23.89 9.98
N ASN A 417 -38.75 23.39 10.51
CA ASN A 417 -39.78 24.21 11.14
C ASN A 417 -39.23 24.95 12.37
N ARG A 418 -38.55 24.24 13.29
CA ARG A 418 -37.94 24.86 14.48
C ARG A 418 -36.92 25.93 14.10
N PHE A 419 -36.04 25.61 13.15
CA PHE A 419 -35.01 26.51 12.63
C PHE A 419 -35.62 27.79 12.04
N TYR A 420 -36.61 27.64 11.15
CA TYR A 420 -37.32 28.77 10.53
C TYR A 420 -38.03 29.64 11.57
N GLN A 421 -38.79 29.03 12.49
CA GLN A 421 -39.52 29.78 13.51
C GLN A 421 -38.59 30.53 14.46
N HIS A 422 -37.44 29.95 14.81
CA HIS A 422 -36.44 30.65 15.60
C HIS A 422 -35.92 31.90 14.87
N LEU A 423 -35.40 31.73 13.64
CA LEU A 423 -34.84 32.83 12.86
C LEU A 423 -35.86 33.92 12.55
N ARG A 424 -37.14 33.55 12.42
CA ARG A 424 -38.24 34.51 12.33
C ARG A 424 -38.40 35.34 13.61
N ARG A 425 -38.42 34.69 14.78
CA ARG A 425 -38.54 35.36 16.08
C ARG A 425 -37.41 36.36 16.32
N VAL A 426 -36.17 36.01 15.95
CA VAL A 426 -35.00 36.89 16.08
C VAL A 426 -34.77 37.83 14.90
N ARG A 427 -35.70 37.87 13.92
CA ARG A 427 -35.66 38.76 12.74
C ARG A 427 -34.38 38.58 11.89
N ARG A 428 -34.04 37.32 11.59
CA ARG A 428 -32.87 36.94 10.79
C ARG A 428 -33.18 36.08 9.57
N ILE A 429 -34.45 36.00 9.13
CA ILE A 429 -34.83 35.23 7.94
C ILE A 429 -34.04 35.66 6.70
N ASP A 430 -33.91 36.97 6.47
CA ASP A 430 -33.22 37.52 5.28
C ASP A 430 -31.76 37.07 5.17
N LYS A 431 -31.08 36.87 6.30
CA LYS A 431 -29.71 36.36 6.32
C LYS A 431 -29.62 34.92 5.82
N TYR A 432 -30.65 34.11 6.03
CA TYR A 432 -30.70 32.70 5.68
C TYR A 432 -31.56 32.45 4.42
N GLU A 433 -31.80 33.47 3.59
CA GLU A 433 -32.66 33.37 2.41
C GLU A 433 -32.22 32.21 1.48
N ASP A 434 -30.93 32.11 1.18
CA ASP A 434 -30.39 31.04 0.33
C ASP A 434 -30.52 29.65 0.96
N VAL A 435 -30.42 29.55 2.30
CA VAL A 435 -30.63 28.30 3.05
C VAL A 435 -32.09 27.87 2.91
N PHE A 436 -33.04 28.78 3.09
CA PHE A 436 -34.46 28.45 2.95
C PHE A 436 -34.85 28.13 1.52
N ALA A 437 -34.34 28.88 0.54
CA ALA A 437 -34.55 28.58 -0.88
C ALA A 437 -34.09 27.16 -1.22
N PHE A 438 -32.95 26.73 -0.67
CA PHE A 438 -32.46 25.35 -0.82
C PHE A 438 -33.38 24.32 -0.13
N LEU A 439 -33.79 24.58 1.11
CA LEU A 439 -34.65 23.67 1.89
C LEU A 439 -36.06 23.50 1.31
N GLN A 440 -36.50 24.36 0.39
CA GLN A 440 -37.80 24.26 -0.27
C GLN A 440 -37.78 23.40 -1.55
N ILE A 441 -36.60 22.98 -2.04
CA ILE A 441 -36.46 22.25 -3.31
C ILE A 441 -37.22 20.92 -3.31
N ASP A 442 -37.34 20.27 -2.15
CA ASP A 442 -38.07 19.00 -1.99
C ASP A 442 -39.56 19.18 -1.66
N GLY A 443 -40.08 20.40 -1.76
CA GLY A 443 -41.49 20.72 -1.53
C GLY A 443 -41.84 21.06 -0.08
N TRP A 444 -40.87 21.13 0.84
CA TRP A 444 -41.11 21.72 2.16
C TRP A 444 -41.53 23.19 2.01
N ALA A 445 -42.49 23.62 2.83
CA ALA A 445 -42.98 24.99 2.87
C ALA A 445 -42.83 25.57 4.28
N PRO A 446 -42.38 26.84 4.43
CA PRO A 446 -42.25 27.47 5.73
C PRO A 446 -43.57 27.48 6.52
N PRO A 447 -43.54 27.14 7.82
CA PRO A 447 -44.74 27.10 8.63
C PRO A 447 -45.33 28.50 8.86
N PRO A 448 -46.66 28.62 9.07
CA PRO A 448 -47.28 29.88 9.46
C PRO A 448 -46.70 30.36 10.81
N PRO A 449 -46.78 31.68 11.12
CA PRO A 449 -46.31 32.18 12.41
C PRO A 449 -46.93 31.42 13.57
N GLU A 450 -46.12 31.01 14.53
CA GLU A 450 -46.64 30.50 15.81
C GLU A 450 -47.50 31.59 16.48
N PRO A 451 -48.66 31.24 17.07
CA PRO A 451 -49.45 32.18 17.85
C PRO A 451 -48.58 32.70 19.00
N GLN A 452 -48.55 34.02 19.17
CA GLN A 452 -47.88 34.64 20.32
C GLN A 452 -48.46 34.00 21.59
N ARG A 453 -47.61 33.36 22.40
CA ARG A 453 -48.00 33.04 23.77
C ARG A 453 -48.19 34.38 24.47
N GLU A 454 -49.44 34.72 24.78
CA GLU A 454 -49.75 35.76 25.75
C GLU A 454 -49.14 35.29 27.07
N ASP A 455 -48.15 36.05 27.57
CA ASP A 455 -47.46 35.81 28.84
C ASP A 455 -48.40 35.93 30.05
#